data_AF-A0A3D1U0W2-F1
#
_entry.id   AF-A0A3D1U0W2-F1
#
_cell.length_a   1.000
_cell.length_b   1.000
_cell.length_c   1.000
_cell.angle_alpha   90.00
_cell.angle_beta   90.00
_cell.angle_gamma   90.00
#
_symmetry.space_group_name_H-M   'P 1'
#
loop_
_entity.id
_entity.type
_entity.pdbx_description
1 polymer ?
#
loop_
_entity_poly.entity_id
_entity_poly.type
_entity_poly.pdbx_seq_one_letter_code
_entity_poly.pdbx_strand_id
1 'polypeptide(L)'
;MTESLLGGLEGNGRPQDIAELCIALEVLYNSIGRYREGLAVAERAAALAEASGDVAALARAETGRGIDLLALGRLEEGIDALESVIAVGEVADDLYNLPRALEMTAVGYLARGQPKRSLEVQQQSVALQERIQVPWGIGLALGGLGGIYRVLGDWDRAGEYLERGLDLCRTPPFPSWAIYPLVGLARLRIEEGKLEKASALIEEATDIARQNGNLWAIGAGELLRAEVDLLEGRADPARTRVESVLGRLDPEEWQVLDALPTLAAAYEAGGNVSKAEQTIRKAIERARDRNVVLSLVPALVVRGRLMAAQEDWASAERDFEEAVHIAREMPYPYCEAQGLYEAGNACARRGDVQRARVSLEQALAIFQRLGAQPLVERTERALGELKEG
;
A
#
# COMPACT_ATOMS: atom_id res chain seq x y z
N MET A 1 -27.02 -0.34 17.95
CA MET A 1 -28.25 -0.05 17.16
C MET A 1 -28.38 -1.02 15.98
N THR A 2 -27.29 -1.34 15.26
CA THR A 2 -27.25 -2.35 14.19
C THR A 2 -27.53 -3.79 14.66
N GLU A 3 -26.95 -4.25 15.77
CA GLU A 3 -27.27 -5.60 16.34
C GLU A 3 -28.74 -5.75 16.75
N SER A 4 -29.36 -4.68 17.25
CA SER A 4 -30.77 -4.65 17.64
C SER A 4 -31.74 -4.69 16.43
N LEU A 5 -31.29 -4.24 15.25
CA LEU A 5 -32.04 -4.30 14.00
C LEU A 5 -31.92 -5.69 13.36
N LEU A 6 -30.72 -6.28 13.39
CA LEU A 6 -30.46 -7.65 12.93
C LEU A 6 -31.21 -8.68 13.79
N GLY A 7 -31.14 -8.56 15.12
CA GLY A 7 -31.87 -9.46 16.04
C GLY A 7 -33.40 -9.38 15.93
N GLY A 8 -33.95 -8.24 15.50
CA GLY A 8 -35.39 -8.07 15.25
C GLY A 8 -35.89 -8.71 13.95
N LEU A 9 -35.02 -8.77 12.94
CA LEU A 9 -35.31 -9.40 11.63
C LEU A 9 -35.02 -10.90 11.62
N GLU A 10 -34.07 -11.38 12.44
CA GLU A 10 -33.77 -12.80 12.60
C GLU A 10 -34.97 -13.65 13.02
N GLY A 11 -35.92 -13.07 13.75
CA GLY A 11 -37.12 -13.78 14.19
C GLY A 11 -38.18 -13.96 13.11
N ASN A 12 -38.18 -13.16 12.03
CA ASN A 12 -39.32 -13.06 11.07
C ASN A 12 -38.95 -12.79 9.59
N GLY A 13 -37.68 -12.53 9.25
CA GLY A 13 -37.23 -12.20 7.89
C GLY A 13 -36.80 -13.42 7.08
N ARG A 14 -36.91 -13.35 5.74
CA ARG A 14 -36.39 -14.42 4.87
C ARG A 14 -34.86 -14.39 4.87
N PRO A 15 -34.16 -15.53 4.80
CA PRO A 15 -32.70 -15.60 4.77
C PRO A 15 -32.08 -14.68 3.71
N GLN A 16 -32.70 -14.55 2.54
CA GLN A 16 -32.26 -13.66 1.46
C GLN A 16 -32.32 -12.18 1.86
N ASP A 17 -33.42 -11.74 2.50
CA ASP A 17 -33.58 -10.34 2.93
C ASP A 17 -32.54 -9.97 4.01
N ILE A 18 -32.18 -10.93 4.88
CA ILE A 18 -31.13 -10.76 5.89
C ILE A 18 -29.74 -10.70 5.24
N ALA A 19 -29.48 -11.54 4.23
CA ALA A 19 -28.21 -11.53 3.50
C ALA A 19 -27.98 -10.18 2.80
N GLU A 20 -29.00 -9.63 2.12
CA GLU A 20 -28.92 -8.30 1.49
C GLU A 20 -28.64 -7.18 2.49
N LEU A 21 -29.29 -7.23 3.66
CA LEU A 21 -29.03 -6.27 4.71
C LEU A 21 -27.59 -6.37 5.23
N CYS A 22 -27.08 -7.58 5.43
CA CYS A 22 -25.69 -7.79 5.83
C CYS A 22 -24.70 -7.27 4.77
N ILE A 23 -24.96 -7.49 3.48
CA ILE A 23 -24.16 -6.95 2.38
C ILE A 23 -24.17 -5.41 2.41
N ALA A 24 -25.34 -4.80 2.59
CA ALA A 24 -25.43 -3.34 2.68
C ALA A 24 -24.68 -2.79 3.91
N LEU A 25 -24.73 -3.49 5.04
CA LEU A 25 -23.98 -3.13 6.25
C LEU A 25 -22.48 -3.28 6.05
N GLU A 26 -22.02 -4.33 5.36
CA GLU A 26 -20.61 -4.52 5.01
C GLU A 26 -20.08 -3.30 4.25
N VAL A 27 -20.75 -2.89 3.17
CA VAL A 27 -20.34 -1.74 2.35
C VAL A 27 -20.24 -0.47 3.21
N LEU A 28 -21.17 -0.28 4.15
CA LEU A 28 -21.13 0.84 5.08
C LEU A 28 -19.95 0.74 6.05
N TYR A 29 -19.72 -0.43 6.66
CA TYR A 29 -18.58 -0.65 7.55
C TYR A 29 -17.24 -0.46 6.84
N ASN A 30 -17.11 -0.99 5.63
CA ASN A 30 -15.95 -0.81 4.76
C ASN A 30 -15.70 0.68 4.47
N SER A 31 -16.75 1.45 4.15
CA SER A 31 -16.64 2.89 3.84
C SER A 31 -16.13 3.75 5.01
N ILE A 32 -16.30 3.28 6.25
CA ILE A 32 -15.85 3.97 7.47
C ILE A 32 -14.64 3.29 8.13
N GLY A 33 -14.01 2.32 7.45
CA GLY A 33 -12.81 1.63 7.93
C GLY A 33 -13.04 0.61 9.06
N ARG A 34 -14.29 0.19 9.29
CA ARG A 34 -14.64 -0.80 10.33
C ARG A 34 -14.61 -2.22 9.78
N TYR A 35 -13.43 -2.64 9.33
CA TYR A 35 -13.25 -3.90 8.59
C TYR A 35 -13.52 -5.15 9.44
N ARG A 36 -13.33 -5.12 10.77
CA ARG A 36 -13.68 -6.27 11.63
C ARG A 36 -15.19 -6.50 11.67
N GLU A 37 -15.95 -5.43 11.84
CA GLU A 37 -17.42 -5.50 11.82
C GLU A 37 -17.95 -5.81 10.43
N GLY A 38 -17.33 -5.24 9.39
CA GLY A 38 -17.59 -5.58 7.99
C GLY A 38 -17.41 -7.07 7.73
N LEU A 39 -16.28 -7.63 8.15
CA LEU A 39 -15.97 -9.04 7.98
C LEU A 39 -17.03 -9.95 8.62
N ALA A 40 -17.44 -9.63 9.85
CA ALA A 40 -18.44 -10.41 10.56
C ALA A 40 -19.81 -10.43 9.84
N VAL A 41 -20.24 -9.30 9.27
CA VAL A 41 -21.49 -9.26 8.50
C VAL A 41 -21.33 -9.88 7.10
N ALA A 42 -20.16 -9.79 6.49
CA ALA A 42 -19.84 -10.42 5.21
C ALA A 42 -19.86 -11.95 5.31
N GLU A 43 -19.20 -12.53 6.32
CA GLU A 43 -19.20 -13.97 6.60
C GLU A 43 -20.62 -14.49 6.83
N ARG A 44 -21.43 -13.70 7.55
CA ARG A 44 -22.83 -14.02 7.78
C ARG A 44 -23.66 -13.97 6.49
N ALA A 45 -23.45 -12.96 5.65
CA ALA A 45 -24.13 -12.85 4.36
C ALA A 45 -23.78 -14.03 3.45
N ALA A 46 -22.51 -14.42 3.40
CA ALA A 46 -22.03 -15.55 2.61
C ALA A 46 -22.71 -16.86 3.05
N ALA A 47 -22.76 -17.13 4.35
CA ALA A 47 -23.42 -18.33 4.88
C ALA A 47 -24.93 -18.39 4.56
N LEU A 48 -25.62 -17.25 4.62
CA LEU A 48 -27.05 -17.17 4.28
C LEU A 48 -27.30 -17.32 2.77
N ALA A 49 -26.44 -16.71 1.94
CA ALA A 49 -26.52 -16.83 0.49
C ALA A 49 -26.24 -18.26 0.02
N GLU A 50 -25.25 -18.93 0.61
CA GLU A 50 -24.93 -20.33 0.34
C GLU A 50 -26.10 -21.25 0.74
N ALA A 51 -26.66 -21.08 1.94
CA ALA A 51 -27.79 -21.87 2.41
C ALA A 51 -29.07 -21.68 1.57
N SER A 52 -29.21 -20.55 0.90
CA SER A 52 -30.35 -20.23 0.03
C SER A 52 -30.10 -20.53 -1.46
N GLY A 53 -28.87 -20.89 -1.83
CA GLY A 53 -28.46 -21.10 -3.22
C GLY A 53 -28.42 -19.81 -4.07
N ASP A 54 -28.34 -18.64 -3.43
CA ASP A 54 -28.27 -17.35 -4.12
C ASP A 54 -26.82 -17.03 -4.51
N VAL A 55 -26.45 -17.41 -5.73
CA VAL A 55 -25.10 -17.23 -6.27
C VAL A 55 -24.71 -15.74 -6.36
N ALA A 56 -25.66 -14.85 -6.66
CA ALA A 56 -25.38 -13.43 -6.83
C ALA A 56 -25.18 -12.71 -5.48
N ALA A 57 -25.96 -13.09 -4.47
CA ALA A 57 -25.73 -12.63 -3.10
C ALA A 57 -24.41 -13.20 -2.54
N LEU A 58 -24.09 -14.46 -2.84
CA LEU A 58 -22.84 -15.08 -2.40
C LEU A 58 -21.62 -14.36 -2.99
N ALA A 59 -21.64 -14.04 -4.29
CA ALA A 59 -20.56 -13.29 -4.94
C ALA A 59 -20.34 -11.90 -4.30
N ARG A 60 -21.42 -11.18 -3.99
CA ARG A 60 -21.34 -9.88 -3.29
C ARG A 60 -20.77 -10.03 -1.88
N ALA A 61 -21.25 -11.01 -1.12
CA ALA A 61 -20.78 -11.26 0.24
C ALA A 61 -19.30 -11.67 0.27
N GLU A 62 -18.87 -12.56 -0.61
CA GLU A 62 -17.46 -12.98 -0.72
C GLU A 62 -16.56 -11.84 -1.22
N THR A 63 -17.08 -10.93 -2.06
CA THR A 63 -16.33 -9.71 -2.44
C THR A 63 -16.05 -8.84 -1.23
N GLY A 64 -17.07 -8.54 -0.41
CA GLY A 64 -16.91 -7.78 0.84
C GLY A 64 -15.97 -8.50 1.82
N ARG A 65 -16.19 -9.80 2.02
CA ARG A 65 -15.36 -10.65 2.89
C ARG A 65 -13.89 -10.59 2.48
N GLY A 66 -13.62 -10.75 1.18
CA GLY A 66 -12.27 -10.69 0.62
C GLY A 66 -11.59 -9.35 0.89
N ILE A 67 -12.30 -8.24 0.68
CA ILE A 67 -11.77 -6.88 0.91
C ILE A 67 -11.44 -6.65 2.38
N ASP A 68 -12.36 -7.03 3.28
CA ASP A 68 -12.16 -6.84 4.71
C ASP A 68 -11.03 -7.74 5.25
N LEU A 69 -10.90 -8.96 4.73
CA LEU A 69 -9.75 -9.84 5.02
C LEU A 69 -8.43 -9.22 4.58
N LEU A 70 -8.35 -8.67 3.36
CA LEU A 70 -7.18 -7.96 2.88
C LEU A 70 -6.85 -6.76 3.77
N ALA A 71 -7.85 -5.95 4.11
CA ALA A 71 -7.69 -4.77 4.96
C ALA A 71 -7.16 -5.13 6.35
N LEU A 72 -7.58 -6.27 6.92
CA LEU A 72 -7.09 -6.79 8.20
C LEU A 72 -5.73 -7.52 8.09
N GLY A 73 -5.16 -7.62 6.89
CA GLY A 73 -3.89 -8.28 6.62
C GLY A 73 -3.96 -9.81 6.61
N ARG A 74 -5.15 -10.40 6.48
CA ARG A 74 -5.37 -11.84 6.23
C ARG A 74 -5.28 -12.08 4.71
N LEU A 75 -4.10 -11.86 4.14
CA LEU A 75 -3.92 -11.71 2.70
C LEU A 75 -4.28 -12.98 1.92
N GLU A 76 -3.85 -14.15 2.38
CA GLU A 76 -4.16 -15.43 1.73
C GLU A 76 -5.68 -15.67 1.67
N GLU A 77 -6.37 -15.59 2.80
CA GLU A 77 -7.81 -15.84 2.86
C GLU A 77 -8.61 -14.80 2.05
N GLY A 78 -8.15 -13.55 2.05
CA GLY A 78 -8.76 -12.49 1.24
C GLY A 78 -8.60 -12.72 -0.26
N ILE A 79 -7.41 -13.10 -0.71
CA ILE A 79 -7.14 -13.45 -2.12
C ILE A 79 -7.98 -14.66 -2.53
N ASP A 80 -8.01 -15.72 -1.73
CA ASP A 80 -8.76 -16.94 -2.05
C ASP A 80 -10.28 -16.66 -2.21
N ALA A 81 -10.85 -15.81 -1.33
CA ALA A 81 -12.23 -15.37 -1.43
C ALA A 81 -12.51 -14.62 -2.75
N LEU A 82 -11.62 -13.69 -3.12
CA LEU A 82 -11.77 -12.87 -4.32
C LEU A 82 -11.51 -13.66 -5.61
N GLU A 83 -10.58 -14.62 -5.61
CA GLU A 83 -10.35 -15.53 -6.74
C GLU A 83 -11.58 -16.39 -7.03
N SER A 84 -12.29 -16.84 -5.99
CA SER A 84 -13.56 -17.54 -6.14
C SER A 84 -14.62 -16.67 -6.82
N VAL A 85 -14.73 -15.40 -6.41
CA VAL A 85 -15.62 -14.42 -7.06
C VAL A 85 -15.24 -14.20 -8.52
N ILE A 86 -13.95 -14.07 -8.83
CA ILE A 86 -13.47 -13.89 -10.21
C ILE A 86 -13.90 -15.09 -11.08
N ALA A 87 -13.66 -16.32 -10.62
CA ALA A 87 -13.98 -17.52 -11.38
C ALA A 87 -15.49 -17.64 -11.70
N VAL A 88 -16.35 -17.30 -10.74
CA VAL A 88 -17.81 -17.30 -10.97
C VAL A 88 -18.23 -16.11 -11.85
N GLY A 89 -17.67 -14.93 -11.59
CA GLY A 89 -18.00 -13.69 -12.29
C GLY A 89 -17.64 -13.73 -13.78
N GLU A 90 -16.53 -14.36 -14.15
CA GLU A 90 -16.13 -14.54 -15.56
C GLU A 90 -17.11 -15.42 -16.34
N VAL A 91 -17.62 -16.49 -15.71
CA VAL A 91 -18.61 -17.40 -16.33
C VAL A 91 -19.98 -16.75 -16.42
N ALA A 92 -20.36 -15.99 -15.40
CA ALA A 92 -21.66 -15.33 -15.30
C ALA A 92 -21.74 -13.96 -16.02
N ASP A 93 -20.61 -13.45 -16.53
CA ASP A 93 -20.45 -12.08 -17.02
C ASP A 93 -20.91 -11.02 -16.00
N ASP A 94 -20.51 -11.20 -14.73
CA ASP A 94 -20.86 -10.30 -13.63
C ASP A 94 -20.10 -8.98 -13.75
N LEU A 95 -20.73 -7.99 -14.38
CA LEU A 95 -20.14 -6.66 -14.57
C LEU A 95 -20.12 -5.80 -13.29
N TYR A 96 -20.68 -6.28 -12.18
CA TYR A 96 -20.79 -5.53 -10.92
C TYR A 96 -19.68 -5.91 -9.94
N ASN A 97 -19.52 -7.21 -9.63
CA ASN A 97 -18.54 -7.67 -8.64
C ASN A 97 -17.16 -7.94 -9.23
N LEU A 98 -17.11 -8.46 -10.46
CA LEU A 98 -15.86 -8.86 -11.10
C LEU A 98 -14.82 -7.74 -11.16
N PRO A 99 -15.16 -6.47 -11.53
CA PRO A 99 -14.15 -5.41 -11.57
C PRO A 99 -13.49 -5.16 -10.21
N ARG A 100 -14.30 -5.17 -9.14
CA ARG A 100 -13.83 -4.93 -7.78
C ARG A 100 -13.01 -6.11 -7.25
N ALA A 101 -13.43 -7.34 -7.55
CA ALA A 101 -12.68 -8.54 -7.17
C ALA A 101 -11.29 -8.58 -7.84
N LEU A 102 -11.22 -8.31 -9.14
CA LEU A 102 -9.96 -8.22 -9.88
C LEU A 102 -9.01 -7.19 -9.25
N GLU A 103 -9.52 -5.98 -8.99
CA GLU A 103 -8.70 -4.90 -8.44
C GLU A 103 -8.15 -5.23 -7.05
N MET A 104 -8.98 -5.79 -6.17
CA MET A 104 -8.58 -6.12 -4.80
C MET A 104 -7.65 -7.33 -4.75
N THR A 105 -7.84 -8.31 -5.64
CA THR A 105 -6.87 -9.40 -5.83
C THR A 105 -5.51 -8.89 -6.30
N ALA A 106 -5.48 -7.91 -7.22
CA ALA A 106 -4.24 -7.29 -7.65
C ALA A 106 -3.51 -6.59 -6.49
N VAL A 107 -4.23 -5.87 -5.62
CA VAL A 107 -3.69 -5.28 -4.39
C VAL A 107 -3.13 -6.36 -3.46
N GLY A 108 -3.88 -7.45 -3.22
CA GLY A 108 -3.46 -8.57 -2.39
C GLY A 108 -2.17 -9.22 -2.89
N TYR A 109 -2.05 -9.49 -4.19
CA TYR A 109 -0.81 -10.00 -4.77
C TYR A 109 0.36 -9.04 -4.62
N LEU A 110 0.14 -7.73 -4.80
CA LEU A 110 1.20 -6.74 -4.63
C LEU A 110 1.70 -6.71 -3.19
N ALA A 111 0.80 -6.75 -2.20
CA ALA A 111 1.13 -6.81 -0.78
C ALA A 111 1.94 -8.06 -0.40
N ARG A 112 1.64 -9.21 -1.02
CA ARG A 112 2.40 -10.47 -0.88
C ARG A 112 3.70 -10.53 -1.68
N GLY A 113 4.05 -9.45 -2.37
CA GLY A 113 5.25 -9.37 -3.19
C GLY A 113 5.22 -10.19 -4.47
N GLN A 114 4.05 -10.28 -5.10
CA GLN A 114 3.82 -10.98 -6.37
C GLN A 114 3.40 -10.00 -7.47
N PRO A 115 4.21 -8.98 -7.83
CA PRO A 115 3.80 -7.93 -8.76
C PRO A 115 3.52 -8.43 -10.18
N LYS A 116 4.08 -9.58 -10.59
CA LYS A 116 3.75 -10.19 -11.90
C LYS A 116 2.30 -10.69 -11.95
N ARG A 117 1.85 -11.43 -10.93
CA ARG A 117 0.45 -11.87 -10.82
C ARG A 117 -0.50 -10.68 -10.63
N SER A 118 -0.07 -9.69 -9.83
CA SER A 118 -0.79 -8.42 -9.67
C SER A 118 -1.00 -7.73 -11.03
N LEU A 119 0.05 -7.66 -11.86
CA LEU A 119 -0.02 -7.06 -13.20
C LEU A 119 -1.00 -7.81 -14.12
N GLU A 120 -0.97 -9.15 -14.14
CA GLU A 120 -1.86 -9.97 -14.95
C GLU A 120 -3.34 -9.71 -14.61
N VAL A 121 -3.69 -9.74 -13.32
CA VAL A 121 -5.06 -9.48 -12.86
C VAL A 121 -5.47 -8.03 -13.09
N GLN A 122 -4.56 -7.07 -12.88
CA GLN A 122 -4.86 -5.66 -13.12
C GLN A 122 -5.12 -5.36 -14.60
N GLN A 123 -4.41 -6.04 -15.51
CA GLN A 123 -4.67 -5.93 -16.95
C GLN A 123 -6.05 -6.48 -17.34
N GLN A 124 -6.50 -7.57 -16.71
CA GLN A 124 -7.87 -8.06 -16.86
C GLN A 124 -8.88 -7.02 -16.38
N SER A 125 -8.63 -6.37 -15.24
CA SER A 125 -9.49 -5.30 -14.70
C SER A 125 -9.61 -4.14 -15.69
N VAL A 126 -8.50 -3.67 -16.27
CA VAL A 126 -8.52 -2.60 -17.29
C VAL A 126 -9.34 -3.02 -18.51
N ALA A 127 -9.10 -4.21 -19.06
CA ALA A 127 -9.82 -4.70 -20.24
C ALA A 127 -11.34 -4.81 -19.99
N LEU A 128 -11.74 -5.24 -18.79
CA LEU A 128 -13.13 -5.29 -18.37
C LEU A 128 -13.74 -3.89 -18.23
N GLN A 129 -13.04 -2.97 -17.57
CA GLN A 129 -13.48 -1.59 -17.36
C GLN A 129 -13.64 -0.83 -18.70
N GLU A 130 -12.72 -1.07 -19.65
CA GLU A 130 -12.83 -0.58 -21.01
C GLU A 130 -14.03 -1.18 -21.73
N ARG A 131 -14.30 -2.48 -21.59
CA ARG A 131 -15.47 -3.13 -22.19
C ARG A 131 -16.79 -2.55 -21.69
N ILE A 132 -16.90 -2.26 -20.39
CA ILE A 132 -18.11 -1.69 -19.79
C ILE A 132 -18.24 -0.17 -19.95
N GLN A 133 -17.19 0.50 -20.46
CA GLN A 133 -17.16 1.93 -20.77
C GLN A 133 -17.50 2.81 -19.56
N VAL A 134 -16.94 2.48 -18.39
CA VAL A 134 -17.11 3.25 -17.15
C VAL A 134 -15.84 4.09 -16.89
N PRO A 135 -15.83 5.41 -17.19
CA PRO A 135 -14.60 6.21 -17.18
C PRO A 135 -13.86 6.23 -15.84
N TRP A 136 -14.58 6.36 -14.72
CA TRP A 136 -13.97 6.33 -13.39
C TRP A 136 -13.39 4.95 -13.05
N GLY A 137 -13.98 3.88 -13.58
CA GLY A 137 -13.53 2.51 -13.34
C GLY A 137 -12.26 2.20 -14.11
N ILE A 138 -12.18 2.70 -15.34
CA ILE A 138 -10.94 2.73 -16.13
C ILE A 138 -9.88 3.54 -15.38
N GLY A 139 -10.22 4.75 -14.90
CA GLY A 139 -9.29 5.60 -14.17
C GLY A 139 -8.68 4.93 -12.93
N LEU A 140 -9.51 4.23 -12.15
CA LEU A 140 -9.06 3.45 -11.01
C LEU A 140 -8.14 2.29 -11.41
N ALA A 141 -8.54 1.51 -12.42
CA ALA A 141 -7.74 0.37 -12.89
C ALA A 141 -6.39 0.80 -13.48
N LEU A 142 -6.34 1.96 -14.15
CA LEU A 142 -5.09 2.58 -14.61
C LEU A 142 -4.24 3.06 -13.42
N GLY A 143 -4.85 3.59 -12.36
CA GLY A 143 -4.17 3.91 -11.11
C GLY A 143 -3.48 2.69 -10.48
N GLY A 144 -4.16 1.53 -10.47
CA GLY A 144 -3.59 0.25 -10.06
C GLY A 144 -2.38 -0.17 -10.90
N LEU A 145 -2.48 -0.11 -12.23
CA LEU A 145 -1.34 -0.37 -13.12
C LEU A 145 -0.17 0.56 -12.84
N GLY A 146 -0.45 1.85 -12.64
CA GLY A 146 0.55 2.85 -12.26
C GLY A 146 1.31 2.48 -10.99
N GLY A 147 0.58 2.04 -9.96
CA GLY A 147 1.16 1.56 -8.70
C GLY A 147 2.05 0.33 -8.88
N ILE A 148 1.64 -0.62 -9.73
CA ILE A 148 2.41 -1.84 -10.01
C ILE A 148 3.67 -1.53 -10.81
N TYR A 149 3.59 -0.71 -11.86
CA TYR A 149 4.75 -0.30 -12.66
C TYR A 149 5.74 0.53 -11.84
N ARG A 150 5.28 1.34 -10.89
CA ARG A 150 6.14 2.03 -9.93
C ARG A 150 6.96 1.04 -9.10
N VAL A 151 6.33 -0.01 -8.57
CA VAL A 151 7.03 -1.07 -7.81
C VAL A 151 8.02 -1.81 -8.71
N LEU A 152 7.64 -2.13 -9.96
CA LEU A 152 8.54 -2.79 -10.92
C LEU A 152 9.69 -1.88 -11.42
N GLY A 153 9.66 -0.58 -11.12
CA GLY A 153 10.68 0.39 -11.51
C GLY A 153 10.54 0.96 -12.92
N ASP A 154 9.41 0.73 -13.59
CA ASP A 154 9.10 1.39 -14.87
C ASP A 154 8.33 2.68 -14.60
N TRP A 155 9.05 3.69 -14.14
CA TRP A 155 8.48 4.96 -13.68
C TRP A 155 7.86 5.79 -14.81
N ASP A 156 8.34 5.62 -16.05
CA ASP A 156 7.76 6.24 -17.23
C ASP A 156 6.34 5.71 -17.48
N ARG A 157 6.17 4.38 -17.56
CA ARG A 157 4.83 3.78 -17.69
C ARG A 157 3.95 4.04 -16.47
N ALA A 158 4.54 4.02 -15.27
CA ALA A 158 3.80 4.36 -14.05
C ALA A 158 3.19 5.76 -14.17
N GLY A 159 3.99 6.76 -14.56
CA GLY A 159 3.55 8.13 -14.78
C GLY A 159 2.45 8.23 -15.84
N GLU A 160 2.63 7.59 -17.00
CA GLU A 160 1.65 7.61 -18.09
C GLU A 160 0.28 7.08 -17.64
N TYR A 161 0.25 5.92 -16.98
CA TYR A 161 -1.00 5.33 -16.52
C TYR A 161 -1.66 6.15 -15.40
N LEU A 162 -0.88 6.70 -14.47
CA LEU A 162 -1.40 7.55 -13.40
C LEU A 162 -1.99 8.86 -13.95
N GLU A 163 -1.33 9.49 -14.93
CA GLU A 163 -1.81 10.71 -15.56
C GLU A 163 -3.08 10.48 -16.38
N ARG A 164 -3.11 9.41 -17.19
CA ARG A 164 -4.32 9.01 -17.92
C ARG A 164 -5.48 8.67 -16.99
N GLY A 165 -5.20 7.95 -15.90
CA GLY A 165 -6.21 7.61 -14.90
C GLY A 165 -6.76 8.86 -14.21
N LEU A 166 -5.88 9.80 -13.87
CA LEU A 166 -6.27 11.09 -13.30
C LEU A 166 -7.16 11.90 -14.26
N ASP A 167 -6.81 11.98 -15.54
CA ASP A 167 -7.61 12.72 -16.53
C ASP A 167 -9.03 12.16 -16.66
N LEU A 168 -9.19 10.83 -16.59
CA LEU A 168 -10.51 10.19 -16.56
C LEU A 168 -11.30 10.49 -15.28
N CYS A 169 -10.60 10.71 -14.17
CA CYS A 169 -11.18 11.07 -12.88
C CYS A 169 -11.31 12.59 -12.66
N ARG A 170 -11.00 13.45 -13.64
CA ARG A 170 -11.09 14.92 -13.51
C ARG A 170 -12.45 15.50 -13.83
N THR A 171 -13.38 14.72 -14.39
CA THR A 171 -14.73 15.19 -14.75
C THR A 171 -15.74 14.74 -13.71
N PRO A 172 -16.24 15.64 -12.83
CA PRO A 172 -17.30 15.29 -11.89
C PRO A 172 -18.61 14.95 -12.61
N PRO A 173 -19.46 14.10 -12.01
CA PRO A 173 -19.28 13.43 -10.73
C PRO A 173 -18.46 12.14 -10.88
N PHE A 174 -17.41 11.97 -10.06
CA PHE A 174 -16.68 10.70 -9.92
C PHE A 174 -16.70 10.22 -8.47
N PRO A 175 -16.66 8.90 -8.22
CA PRO A 175 -16.70 8.36 -6.87
C PRO A 175 -15.50 8.77 -6.01
N SER A 176 -15.70 8.82 -4.69
CA SER A 176 -14.70 9.23 -3.70
C SER A 176 -13.41 8.40 -3.72
N TRP A 177 -13.50 7.17 -4.20
CA TRP A 177 -12.40 6.23 -4.34
C TRP A 177 -11.62 6.44 -5.63
N ALA A 178 -12.05 7.25 -6.59
CA ALA A 178 -11.32 7.45 -7.86
C ALA A 178 -10.05 8.32 -7.71
N ILE A 179 -9.57 8.45 -6.47
CA ILE A 179 -8.44 9.26 -6.01
C ILE A 179 -7.10 8.50 -6.01
N TYR A 180 -7.12 7.18 -6.26
CA TYR A 180 -5.90 6.36 -6.33
C TYR A 180 -4.86 6.89 -7.34
N PRO A 181 -5.24 7.35 -8.55
CA PRO A 181 -4.25 7.93 -9.47
C PRO A 181 -3.54 9.16 -8.90
N LEU A 182 -4.24 10.02 -8.14
CA LEU A 182 -3.62 11.18 -7.46
C LEU A 182 -2.62 10.75 -6.41
N VAL A 183 -3.01 9.81 -5.54
CA VAL A 183 -2.14 9.27 -4.47
C VAL A 183 -0.92 8.57 -5.07
N GLY A 184 -1.11 7.77 -6.12
CA GLY A 184 -0.03 7.09 -6.84
C GLY A 184 0.93 8.07 -7.52
N LEU A 185 0.41 9.13 -8.14
CA LEU A 185 1.24 10.15 -8.77
C LEU A 185 2.02 10.95 -7.73
N ALA A 186 1.40 11.30 -6.61
CA ALA A 186 2.08 11.96 -5.50
C ALA A 186 3.24 11.09 -4.98
N ARG A 187 3.00 9.80 -4.74
CA ARG A 187 4.02 8.81 -4.35
C ARG A 187 5.18 8.78 -5.36
N LEU A 188 4.88 8.70 -6.66
CA LEU A 188 5.90 8.70 -7.70
C LEU A 188 6.71 10.02 -7.71
N ARG A 189 6.05 11.17 -7.55
CA ARG A 189 6.73 12.48 -7.49
C ARG A 189 7.64 12.60 -6.26
N ILE A 190 7.30 11.98 -5.13
CA ILE A 190 8.20 11.89 -3.96
C ILE A 190 9.46 11.09 -4.32
N GLU A 191 9.30 9.91 -4.92
CA GLU A 191 10.41 9.02 -5.29
C GLU A 191 11.35 9.63 -6.35
N GLU A 192 10.80 10.42 -7.27
CA GLU A 192 11.58 11.22 -8.24
C GLU A 192 12.26 12.45 -7.62
N GLY A 193 11.86 12.86 -6.40
CA GLY A 193 12.36 14.06 -5.74
C GLY A 193 11.65 15.37 -6.09
N LYS A 194 10.51 15.32 -6.78
CA LYS A 194 9.73 16.48 -7.21
C LYS A 194 8.74 16.90 -6.12
N LEU A 195 9.25 17.34 -4.96
CA LEU A 195 8.48 17.52 -3.72
C LEU A 195 7.38 18.58 -3.81
N GLU A 196 7.58 19.65 -4.58
CA GLU A 196 6.57 20.70 -4.77
C GLU A 196 5.36 20.15 -5.55
N LYS A 197 5.64 19.35 -6.59
CA LYS A 197 4.58 18.69 -7.38
C LYS A 197 3.86 17.64 -6.53
N ALA A 198 4.60 16.85 -5.75
CA ALA A 198 4.02 15.89 -4.81
C ALA A 198 3.09 16.59 -3.81
N SER A 199 3.53 17.71 -3.23
CA SER A 199 2.73 18.49 -2.27
C SER A 199 1.41 18.99 -2.86
N ALA A 200 1.44 19.53 -4.09
CA ALA A 200 0.22 19.97 -4.78
C ALA A 200 -0.77 18.81 -5.00
N LEU A 201 -0.27 17.64 -5.43
CA LEU A 201 -1.10 16.45 -5.64
C LEU A 201 -1.68 15.90 -4.32
N ILE A 202 -0.90 15.94 -3.23
CA ILE A 202 -1.37 15.53 -1.90
C ILE A 202 -2.48 16.46 -1.39
N GLU A 203 -2.32 17.77 -1.57
CA GLU A 203 -3.34 18.77 -1.24
C GLU A 203 -4.64 18.51 -2.03
N GLU A 204 -4.54 18.38 -3.35
CA GLU A 204 -5.68 18.07 -4.22
C GLU A 204 -6.40 16.78 -3.79
N ALA A 205 -5.65 15.70 -3.56
CA ALA A 205 -6.21 14.43 -3.10
C ALA A 205 -6.91 14.59 -1.74
N THR A 206 -6.27 15.24 -0.77
CA THR A 206 -6.84 15.34 0.58
C THR A 206 -8.09 16.21 0.59
N ASP A 207 -8.15 17.27 -0.22
CA ASP A 207 -9.33 18.14 -0.31
C ASP A 207 -10.52 17.44 -0.97
N ILE A 208 -10.29 16.69 -2.05
CA ILE A 208 -11.32 15.84 -2.66
C ILE A 208 -11.80 14.77 -1.67
N ALA A 209 -10.87 14.14 -0.95
CA ALA A 209 -11.20 13.11 0.03
C ALA A 209 -12.04 13.66 1.19
N ARG A 210 -11.76 14.88 1.67
CA ARG A 210 -12.54 15.56 2.72
C ARG A 210 -13.96 15.90 2.24
N GLN A 211 -14.12 16.39 1.02
CA GLN A 211 -15.44 16.71 0.45
C GLN A 211 -16.33 15.47 0.35
N ASN A 212 -15.73 14.31 0.11
CA ASN A 212 -16.43 13.05 -0.10
C ASN A 212 -16.43 12.11 1.11
N GLY A 213 -15.84 12.52 2.25
CA GLY A 213 -15.74 11.69 3.46
C GLY A 213 -14.87 10.43 3.33
N ASN A 214 -13.94 10.38 2.37
CA ASN A 214 -13.06 9.22 2.18
C ASN A 214 -11.91 9.23 3.20
N LEU A 215 -12.10 8.54 4.33
CA LEU A 215 -11.14 8.48 5.42
C LEU A 215 -9.81 7.82 5.03
N TRP A 216 -9.87 6.78 4.17
CA TRP A 216 -8.69 6.09 3.66
C TRP A 216 -7.79 7.06 2.88
N ALA A 217 -8.36 7.81 1.94
CA ALA A 217 -7.60 8.72 1.09
C ALA A 217 -7.03 9.91 1.88
N ILE A 218 -7.75 10.39 2.89
CA ILE A 218 -7.23 11.36 3.85
C ILE A 218 -6.01 10.77 4.56
N GLY A 219 -6.11 9.54 5.08
CA GLY A 219 -5.00 8.85 5.74
C GLY A 219 -3.78 8.71 4.83
N ALA A 220 -3.98 8.23 3.60
CA ALA A 220 -2.90 8.07 2.62
C ALA A 220 -2.21 9.41 2.27
N GLY A 221 -2.98 10.48 2.05
CA GLY A 221 -2.44 11.82 1.80
C GLY A 221 -1.63 12.37 2.97
N GLU A 222 -2.09 12.15 4.21
CA GLU A 222 -1.38 12.55 5.43
C GLU A 222 -0.06 11.79 5.62
N LEU A 223 -0.03 10.48 5.30
CA LEU A 223 1.20 9.68 5.33
C LEU A 223 2.21 10.15 4.27
N LEU A 224 1.76 10.42 3.05
CA LEU A 224 2.61 10.99 2.00
C LEU A 224 3.17 12.35 2.40
N ARG A 225 2.34 13.20 3.05
CA ARG A 225 2.80 14.49 3.55
C ARG A 225 3.84 14.35 4.65
N ALA A 226 3.69 13.36 5.53
CA ALA A 226 4.67 13.10 6.57
C ALA A 226 6.04 12.70 5.98
N GLU A 227 6.06 11.94 4.89
CA GLU A 227 7.31 11.63 4.19
C GLU A 227 7.96 12.86 3.57
N VAL A 228 7.16 13.75 2.95
CA VAL A 228 7.64 15.04 2.45
C VAL A 228 8.21 15.89 3.60
N ASP A 229 7.51 15.96 4.73
CA ASP A 229 7.97 16.65 5.95
C ASP A 229 9.34 16.11 6.40
N LEU A 230 9.57 14.79 6.39
CA LEU A 230 10.87 14.20 6.73
C LEU A 230 11.97 14.56 5.73
N LEU A 231 11.66 14.54 4.43
CA LEU A 231 12.62 14.92 3.38
C LEU A 231 13.03 16.40 3.49
N GLU A 232 12.16 17.25 4.03
CA GLU A 232 12.43 18.66 4.31
C GLU A 232 12.99 18.91 5.73
N GLY A 233 13.30 17.86 6.49
CA GLY A 233 13.89 17.94 7.83
C GLY A 233 12.91 18.32 8.95
N ARG A 234 11.61 18.23 8.71
CA ARG A 234 10.54 18.57 9.67
C ARG A 234 10.03 17.32 10.40
N ALA A 235 10.80 16.86 11.37
CA ALA A 235 10.49 15.63 12.12
C ALA A 235 9.19 15.71 12.96
N ASP A 236 8.96 16.81 13.68
CA ASP A 236 7.78 16.93 14.57
C ASP A 236 6.44 16.96 13.80
N PRO A 237 6.28 17.73 12.70
CA PRO A 237 5.09 17.65 11.85
C PRO A 237 4.85 16.25 11.28
N ALA A 238 5.91 15.60 10.77
CA ALA A 238 5.82 14.25 10.23
C ALA A 238 5.28 13.27 11.30
N ARG A 239 5.88 13.26 12.49
CA ARG A 239 5.42 12.42 13.61
C ARG A 239 3.96 12.68 13.94
N THR A 240 3.57 13.94 14.10
CA THR A 240 2.21 14.33 14.49
C THR A 240 1.17 13.85 13.48
N ARG A 241 1.45 13.97 12.17
CA ARG A 241 0.56 13.45 11.11
C ARG A 241 0.41 11.94 11.21
N VAL A 242 1.52 11.21 11.28
CA VAL A 242 1.48 9.74 11.32
C VAL A 242 0.76 9.24 12.57
N GLU A 243 1.03 9.82 13.75
CA GLU A 243 0.32 9.49 14.99
C GLU A 243 -1.18 9.78 14.90
N SER A 244 -1.57 10.86 14.22
CA SER A 244 -2.98 11.20 13.99
C SER A 244 -3.68 10.22 13.03
N VAL A 245 -2.99 9.73 12.00
CA VAL A 245 -3.52 8.66 11.13
C VAL A 245 -3.68 7.37 11.94
N LEU A 246 -2.61 6.92 12.61
CA LEU A 246 -2.61 5.68 13.38
C LEU A 246 -3.65 5.66 14.51
N GLY A 247 -3.92 6.79 15.14
CA GLY A 247 -4.96 6.90 16.18
C GLY A 247 -6.40 6.69 15.68
N ARG A 248 -6.61 6.68 14.35
CA ARG A 248 -7.92 6.48 13.72
C ARG A 248 -8.10 5.11 13.07
N LEU A 249 -7.01 4.38 12.84
CA LEU A 249 -7.04 3.06 12.21
C LEU A 249 -7.22 1.97 13.27
N ASP A 250 -7.89 0.88 12.91
CA ASP A 250 -7.83 -0.35 13.70
C ASP A 250 -6.36 -0.84 13.74
N PRO A 251 -5.84 -1.22 14.92
CA PRO A 251 -4.52 -1.79 15.03
C PRO A 251 -4.28 -3.02 14.18
N GLU A 252 -5.30 -3.69 13.64
CA GLU A 252 -5.18 -4.80 12.70
C GLU A 252 -5.21 -4.39 11.23
N GLU A 253 -5.38 -3.12 10.89
CA GLU A 253 -5.33 -2.70 9.48
C GLU A 253 -3.92 -2.77 8.91
N TRP A 254 -3.78 -3.32 7.70
CA TRP A 254 -2.49 -3.43 7.02
C TRP A 254 -1.85 -2.05 6.75
N GLN A 255 -2.63 -0.98 6.57
CA GLN A 255 -2.12 0.40 6.42
C GLN A 255 -1.26 0.86 7.61
N VAL A 256 -1.48 0.28 8.79
CA VAL A 256 -0.61 0.51 9.94
C VAL A 256 0.82 0.09 9.61
N LEU A 257 1.02 -1.02 8.90
CA LEU A 257 2.36 -1.49 8.51
C LEU A 257 3.09 -0.49 7.61
N ASP A 258 2.38 0.15 6.67
CA ASP A 258 2.98 1.13 5.77
C ASP A 258 3.35 2.45 6.48
N ALA A 259 2.61 2.80 7.54
CA ALA A 259 2.85 4.02 8.31
C ALA A 259 4.02 3.91 9.31
N LEU A 260 4.29 2.70 9.83
CA LEU A 260 5.27 2.50 10.91
C LEU A 260 6.72 2.83 10.51
N PRO A 261 7.22 2.54 9.29
CA PRO A 261 8.55 2.97 8.86
C PRO A 261 8.71 4.49 8.88
N THR A 262 7.71 5.23 8.40
CA THR A 262 7.71 6.70 8.42
C THR A 262 7.67 7.24 9.85
N LEU A 263 6.89 6.62 10.75
CA LEU A 263 6.89 6.99 12.17
C LEU A 263 8.24 6.73 12.84
N ALA A 264 8.86 5.59 12.55
CA ALA A 264 10.19 5.25 13.09
C ALA A 264 11.25 6.25 12.61
N ALA A 265 11.24 6.60 11.32
CA ALA A 265 12.10 7.64 10.76
C ALA A 265 11.86 9.02 11.40
N ALA A 266 10.60 9.36 11.71
CA ALA A 266 10.27 10.61 12.41
C ALA A 266 10.77 10.63 13.86
N TYR A 267 10.66 9.50 14.59
CA TYR A 267 11.25 9.37 15.92
C TYR A 267 12.77 9.46 15.89
N GLU A 268 13.42 8.83 14.92
CA GLU A 268 14.86 8.89 14.70
C GLU A 268 15.32 10.33 14.46
N ALA A 269 14.70 11.03 13.50
CA ALA A 269 15.00 12.42 13.17
C ALA A 269 14.75 13.39 14.35
N GLY A 270 13.79 13.05 15.23
CA GLY A 270 13.54 13.75 16.49
C GLY A 270 14.46 13.35 17.65
N GLY A 271 15.46 12.50 17.42
CA GLY A 271 16.42 12.03 18.44
C GLY A 271 15.91 10.96 19.39
N ASN A 272 14.69 10.42 19.17
CA ASN A 272 14.10 9.40 20.01
C ASN A 272 14.34 7.98 19.46
N VAL A 273 15.62 7.56 19.47
CA VAL A 273 16.08 6.28 18.91
C VAL A 273 15.37 5.08 19.54
N SER A 274 15.11 5.10 20.85
CA SER A 274 14.43 3.98 21.54
C SER A 274 13.00 3.76 21.03
N LYS A 275 12.24 4.85 20.81
CA LYS A 275 10.90 4.73 20.21
C LYS A 275 10.97 4.30 18.75
N ALA A 276 11.94 4.83 17.98
CA ALA A 276 12.13 4.42 16.59
C ALA A 276 12.35 2.91 16.47
N GLU A 277 13.22 2.36 17.32
CA GLU A 277 13.52 0.92 17.36
C GLU A 277 12.30 0.08 17.77
N GLN A 278 11.57 0.49 18.81
CA GLN A 278 10.36 -0.22 19.23
C GLN A 278 9.30 -0.23 18.12
N THR A 279 9.11 0.90 17.44
CA THR A 279 8.16 1.06 16.34
C THR A 279 8.51 0.16 15.16
N ILE A 280 9.76 0.17 14.71
CA ILE A 280 10.16 -0.60 13.53
C ILE A 280 10.18 -2.10 13.79
N ARG A 281 10.54 -2.51 15.01
CA ARG A 281 10.51 -3.93 15.42
C ARG A 281 9.11 -4.51 15.32
N LYS A 282 8.12 -3.79 15.86
CA LYS A 282 6.69 -4.17 15.75
C LYS A 282 6.23 -4.24 14.30
N ALA A 283 6.70 -3.33 13.44
CA ALA A 283 6.37 -3.34 12.02
C ALA A 283 6.88 -4.61 11.34
N ILE A 284 8.13 -4.99 11.59
CA ILE A 284 8.76 -6.19 11.00
C ILE A 284 8.10 -7.47 11.50
N GLU A 285 7.89 -7.60 12.82
CA GLU A 285 7.21 -8.76 13.41
C GLU A 285 5.84 -8.97 12.75
N ARG A 286 5.04 -7.91 12.68
CA ARG A 286 3.70 -7.98 12.12
C ARG A 286 3.67 -8.17 10.61
N ALA A 287 4.60 -7.57 9.86
CA ALA A 287 4.70 -7.79 8.42
C ALA A 287 5.06 -9.26 8.10
N ARG A 288 5.91 -9.90 8.93
CA ARG A 288 6.24 -11.32 8.80
C ARG A 288 5.05 -12.22 9.16
N ASP A 289 4.40 -11.97 10.29
CA ASP A 289 3.26 -12.77 10.75
C ASP A 289 2.10 -12.79 9.74
N ARG A 290 1.96 -11.72 8.96
CA ARG A 290 0.88 -11.52 7.98
C ARG A 290 1.32 -11.66 6.53
N ASN A 291 2.58 -12.02 6.31
CA ASN A 291 3.16 -12.17 4.98
C ASN A 291 2.97 -10.93 4.07
N VAL A 292 3.06 -9.73 4.65
CA VAL A 292 3.00 -8.45 3.94
C VAL A 292 4.40 -8.07 3.47
N VAL A 293 4.87 -8.77 2.45
CA VAL A 293 6.24 -8.69 1.93
C VAL A 293 6.59 -7.27 1.45
N LEU A 294 5.64 -6.58 0.82
CA LEU A 294 5.88 -5.24 0.27
C LEU A 294 6.31 -4.22 1.35
N SER A 295 5.66 -4.27 2.52
CA SER A 295 5.94 -3.37 3.66
C SER A 295 7.13 -3.84 4.51
N LEU A 296 7.49 -5.12 4.43
CA LEU A 296 8.64 -5.68 5.16
C LEU A 296 9.97 -5.07 4.69
N VAL A 297 10.14 -4.86 3.38
CA VAL A 297 11.42 -4.36 2.82
C VAL A 297 11.80 -2.98 3.34
N PRO A 298 10.95 -1.92 3.24
CA PRO A 298 11.28 -0.62 3.82
C PRO A 298 11.49 -0.68 5.33
N ALA A 299 10.77 -1.55 6.04
CA ALA A 299 10.91 -1.68 7.48
C ALA A 299 12.30 -2.24 7.88
N LEU A 300 12.79 -3.25 7.15
CA LEU A 300 14.14 -3.79 7.32
C LEU A 300 15.22 -2.74 7.04
N VAL A 301 15.07 -1.94 5.97
CA VAL A 301 16.02 -0.86 5.65
C VAL A 301 16.11 0.16 6.79
N VAL A 302 14.97 0.59 7.33
CA VAL A 302 14.94 1.53 8.47
C VAL A 302 15.57 0.91 9.72
N ARG A 303 15.26 -0.35 10.05
CA ARG A 303 15.90 -1.02 11.20
C ARG A 303 17.41 -1.17 11.00
N GLY A 304 17.84 -1.58 9.82
CA GLY A 304 19.26 -1.73 9.48
C GLY A 304 20.01 -0.42 9.66
N ARG A 305 19.43 0.71 9.20
CA ARG A 305 20.01 2.05 9.43
C ARG A 305 20.12 2.38 10.92
N LEU A 306 19.07 2.13 11.70
CA LEU A 306 19.08 2.36 13.15
C LEU A 306 20.15 1.51 13.85
N MET A 307 20.28 0.23 13.50
CA MET A 307 21.31 -0.66 14.06
C MET A 307 22.72 -0.18 13.69
N ALA A 308 22.93 0.26 12.45
CA ALA A 308 24.20 0.84 12.02
C ALA A 308 24.50 2.16 12.76
N ALA A 309 23.50 3.00 13.05
CA ALA A 309 23.65 4.20 13.88
C ALA A 309 24.14 3.86 15.30
N GLN A 310 23.73 2.71 15.85
CA GLN A 310 24.15 2.19 17.15
C GLN A 310 25.43 1.34 17.11
N GLU A 311 26.08 1.22 15.94
CA GLU A 311 27.25 0.37 15.72
C GLU A 311 26.99 -1.13 15.92
N ASP A 312 25.72 -1.58 15.92
CA ASP A 312 25.36 -3.00 15.80
C ASP A 312 25.43 -3.43 14.33
N TRP A 313 26.67 -3.58 13.85
CA TRP A 313 26.96 -3.92 12.45
C TRP A 313 26.39 -5.26 12.03
N ALA A 314 26.34 -6.24 12.94
CA ALA A 314 25.88 -7.59 12.62
C ALA A 314 24.37 -7.64 12.40
N SER A 315 23.59 -6.89 13.20
CA SER A 315 22.15 -6.76 12.96
C SER A 315 21.86 -5.90 11.73
N ALA A 316 22.61 -4.80 11.53
CA ALA A 316 22.45 -3.96 10.35
C ALA A 316 22.71 -4.73 9.04
N GLU A 317 23.81 -5.49 8.97
CA GLU A 317 24.19 -6.28 7.79
C GLU A 317 23.12 -7.33 7.44
N ARG A 318 22.61 -8.05 8.44
CA ARG A 318 21.50 -9.01 8.25
C ARG A 318 20.24 -8.35 7.68
N ASP A 319 19.86 -7.18 8.22
CA ASP A 319 18.66 -6.46 7.79
C ASP A 319 18.77 -5.98 6.35
N PHE A 320 19.92 -5.43 5.97
CA PHE A 320 20.15 -4.95 4.60
C PHE A 320 20.23 -6.11 3.60
N GLU A 321 20.91 -7.21 3.95
CA GLU A 321 20.98 -8.40 3.10
C GLU A 321 19.60 -9.01 2.86
N GLU A 322 18.79 -9.13 3.92
CA GLU A 322 17.41 -9.61 3.82
C GLU A 322 16.55 -8.67 2.95
N ALA A 323 16.62 -7.35 3.19
CA ALA A 323 15.86 -6.36 2.42
C ALA A 323 16.20 -6.40 0.92
N VAL A 324 17.50 -6.43 0.59
CA VAL A 324 17.99 -6.48 -0.79
C VAL A 324 17.61 -7.81 -1.46
N HIS A 325 17.69 -8.93 -0.74
CA HIS A 325 17.28 -10.23 -1.27
C HIS A 325 15.79 -10.26 -1.62
N ILE A 326 14.93 -9.84 -0.69
CA ILE A 326 13.47 -9.79 -0.93
C ILE A 326 13.14 -8.84 -2.08
N ALA A 327 13.77 -7.65 -2.13
CA ALA A 327 13.55 -6.69 -3.20
C ALA A 327 13.93 -7.24 -4.59
N ARG A 328 14.96 -8.08 -4.67
CA ARG A 328 15.38 -8.73 -5.93
C ARG A 328 14.45 -9.85 -6.36
N GLU A 329 13.95 -10.65 -5.43
CA GLU A 329 13.01 -11.74 -5.73
C GLU A 329 11.63 -11.21 -6.18
N MET A 330 11.20 -10.06 -5.66
CA MET A 330 9.94 -9.38 -5.99
C MET A 330 10.00 -8.47 -7.24
N PRO A 331 11.16 -8.29 -7.89
CA PRO A 331 11.56 -7.04 -8.56
C PRO A 331 11.00 -5.71 -8.00
N TYR A 332 11.64 -5.15 -6.97
CA TYR A 332 11.40 -3.80 -6.45
C TYR A 332 12.69 -2.96 -6.42
N PRO A 333 13.16 -2.47 -7.59
CA PRO A 333 14.48 -1.84 -7.71
C PRO A 333 14.67 -0.59 -6.86
N TYR A 334 13.62 0.20 -6.62
CA TYR A 334 13.74 1.38 -5.76
C TYR A 334 14.15 1.00 -4.33
N CYS A 335 13.47 0.02 -3.73
CA CYS A 335 13.83 -0.45 -2.39
C CYS A 335 15.12 -1.27 -2.37
N GLU A 336 15.45 -2.00 -3.44
CA GLU A 336 16.77 -2.63 -3.59
C GLU A 336 17.88 -1.58 -3.48
N ALA A 337 17.76 -0.48 -4.24
CA ALA A 337 18.74 0.60 -4.25
C ALA A 337 18.83 1.32 -2.89
N GLN A 338 17.71 1.53 -2.21
CA GLN A 338 17.70 2.07 -0.84
C GLN A 338 18.44 1.17 0.14
N GLY A 339 18.20 -0.14 0.10
CA GLY A 339 18.92 -1.10 0.95
C GLY A 339 20.42 -1.11 0.68
N LEU A 340 20.82 -1.11 -0.60
CA LEU A 340 22.22 -1.05 -1.01
C LEU A 340 22.90 0.27 -0.59
N TYR A 341 22.19 1.40 -0.72
CA TYR A 341 22.68 2.71 -0.31
C TYR A 341 22.98 2.76 1.19
N GLU A 342 22.03 2.34 2.02
CA GLU A 342 22.20 2.34 3.48
C GLU A 342 23.27 1.31 3.92
N ALA A 343 23.34 0.14 3.27
CA ALA A 343 24.40 -0.83 3.51
C ALA A 343 25.80 -0.27 3.16
N GLY A 344 25.90 0.44 2.04
CA GLY A 344 27.12 1.10 1.61
C GLY A 344 27.60 2.16 2.60
N ASN A 345 26.70 3.01 3.08
CA ASN A 345 26.97 3.99 4.13
C ASN A 345 27.41 3.33 5.45
N ALA A 346 26.76 2.23 5.84
CA ALA A 346 27.13 1.48 7.03
C ALA A 346 28.55 0.87 6.90
N CYS A 347 28.88 0.30 5.73
CA CYS A 347 30.23 -0.21 5.45
C CYS A 347 31.28 0.91 5.50
N ALA A 348 30.98 2.07 4.95
CA ALA A 348 31.88 3.23 4.97
C ALA A 348 32.18 3.66 6.42
N ARG A 349 31.15 3.73 7.28
CA ARG A 349 31.29 4.03 8.71
C ARG A 349 32.10 2.97 9.47
N ARG A 350 31.98 1.69 9.10
CA ARG A 350 32.79 0.59 9.64
C ARG A 350 34.25 0.60 9.17
N GLY A 351 34.57 1.40 8.15
CA GLY A 351 35.90 1.45 7.51
C GLY A 351 36.12 0.43 6.38
N ASP A 352 35.07 -0.25 5.95
CA ASP A 352 35.12 -1.23 4.85
C ASP A 352 34.88 -0.55 3.49
N VAL A 353 35.89 0.20 3.03
CA VAL A 353 35.80 1.06 1.84
C VAL A 353 35.46 0.29 0.58
N GLN A 354 35.97 -0.94 0.42
CA GLN A 354 35.73 -1.74 -0.77
C GLN A 354 34.26 -2.19 -0.85
N ARG A 355 33.70 -2.74 0.25
CA ARG A 355 32.29 -3.11 0.28
C ARG A 355 31.38 -1.89 0.16
N ALA A 356 31.75 -0.77 0.79
CA ALA A 356 31.01 0.48 0.68
C ALA A 356 30.90 0.94 -0.77
N ARG A 357 32.02 0.95 -1.52
CA ARG A 357 32.07 1.35 -2.93
C ARG A 357 31.18 0.47 -3.79
N VAL A 358 31.29 -0.85 -3.67
CA VAL A 358 30.49 -1.80 -4.47
C VAL A 358 28.99 -1.59 -4.23
N SER A 359 28.55 -1.48 -2.98
CA SER A 359 27.13 -1.29 -2.66
C SER A 359 26.60 0.05 -3.16
N LEU A 360 27.37 1.14 -3.00
CA LEU A 360 26.97 2.47 -3.46
C LEU A 360 26.95 2.58 -4.99
N GLU A 361 27.89 1.96 -5.70
CA GLU A 361 27.89 1.91 -7.18
C GLU A 361 26.66 1.16 -7.72
N GLN A 362 26.29 0.04 -7.08
CA GLN A 362 25.07 -0.69 -7.44
C GLN A 362 23.80 0.15 -7.18
N ALA A 363 23.71 0.82 -6.02
CA ALA A 363 22.61 1.71 -5.69
C ALA A 363 22.50 2.87 -6.70
N LEU A 364 23.64 3.51 -7.03
CA LEU A 364 23.71 4.63 -7.96
C LEU A 364 23.19 4.23 -9.35
N ALA A 365 23.62 3.09 -9.87
CA ALA A 365 23.18 2.60 -11.18
C ALA A 365 21.65 2.41 -11.23
N ILE A 366 21.05 1.90 -10.15
CA ILE A 366 19.60 1.73 -10.08
C ILE A 366 18.89 3.09 -9.95
N PHE A 367 19.35 3.98 -9.07
CA PHE A 367 18.74 5.31 -8.91
C PHE A 367 18.79 6.15 -10.19
N GLN A 368 19.91 6.08 -10.95
CA GLN A 368 20.05 6.74 -12.24
C GLN A 368 19.05 6.19 -13.26
N ARG A 369 18.89 4.87 -13.33
CA ARG A 369 17.92 4.22 -14.21
C ARG A 369 16.47 4.63 -13.88
N LEU A 370 16.15 4.74 -12.60
CA LEU A 370 14.80 5.14 -12.15
C LEU A 370 14.55 6.64 -12.35
N GLY A 371 15.58 7.47 -12.26
CA GLY A 371 15.43 8.94 -12.25
C GLY A 371 15.22 9.51 -10.84
N ALA A 372 15.67 8.82 -9.80
CA ALA A 372 15.59 9.24 -8.40
C ALA A 372 16.67 10.30 -8.06
N GLN A 373 16.59 11.48 -8.67
CA GLN A 373 17.67 12.47 -8.69
C GLN A 373 18.25 12.83 -7.31
N PRO A 374 17.46 13.08 -6.25
CA PRO A 374 18.03 13.37 -4.94
C PRO A 374 18.88 12.23 -4.37
N LEU A 375 18.52 10.98 -4.67
CA LEU A 375 19.28 9.80 -4.23
C LEU A 375 20.50 9.57 -5.10
N VAL A 376 20.46 9.92 -6.39
CA VAL A 376 21.65 9.97 -7.27
C VAL A 376 22.69 10.91 -6.66
N GLU A 377 22.32 12.16 -6.42
CA GLU A 377 23.23 13.18 -5.86
C GLU A 377 23.80 12.78 -4.48
N ARG A 378 22.96 12.22 -3.61
CA ARG A 378 23.39 11.71 -2.29
C ARG A 378 24.36 10.54 -2.41
N THR A 379 24.14 9.64 -3.37
CA THR A 379 24.99 8.47 -3.58
C THR A 379 26.33 8.86 -4.21
N GLU A 380 26.33 9.78 -5.17
CA GLU A 380 27.57 10.33 -5.76
C GLU A 380 28.42 11.04 -4.71
N ARG A 381 27.79 11.82 -3.82
CA ARG A 381 28.48 12.44 -2.69
C ARG A 381 29.11 11.40 -1.75
N ALA A 382 28.36 10.39 -1.36
CA ALA A 382 28.85 9.31 -0.49
C ALA A 382 30.05 8.58 -1.13
N LEU A 383 30.00 8.32 -2.44
CA LEU A 383 31.12 7.72 -3.19
C LEU A 383 32.35 8.63 -3.23
N GLY A 384 32.17 9.95 -3.38
CA GLY A 384 33.27 10.92 -3.37
C GLY A 384 33.95 11.08 -2.00
N GLU A 385 33.22 10.80 -0.91
CA GLU A 385 33.74 10.83 0.47
C GLU A 385 34.53 9.57 0.85
N LEU A 386 34.40 8.48 0.08
CA LEU A 386 35.23 7.29 0.24
C LEU A 386 36.67 7.60 -0.15
N LYS A 387 37.53 7.85 0.86
CA LYS A 387 38.97 8.05 0.65
C LYS A 387 39.56 6.90 -0.18
N GLU A 388 40.37 7.23 -1.18
CA GLU A 388 41.27 6.27 -1.82
C GLU A 388 42.25 5.78 -0.74
N GLY A 389 42.13 4.50 -0.38
CA GLY A 389 42.94 3.85 0.66
C GLY A 389 44.37 3.57 0.21
#